data_AF-A0A1G4EG29-F1
#
_entry.id   AF-A0A1G4EG29-F1
#
_cell.length_a   1.000
_cell.length_b   1.000
_cell.length_c   1.000
_cell.angle_alpha   90.00
_cell.angle_beta   90.00
_cell.angle_gamma   90.00
#
_symmetry.space_group_name_H-M   'P 1'
#
loop_
_entity.id
_entity.type
_entity.pdbx_description
1 polymer ?
#
loop_
_entity_poly.entity_id
_entity_poly.type
_entity_poly.pdbx_seq_one_letter_code
_entity_poly.pdbx_strand_id
1 'polypeptide(L)' 'MPLGLEILWEQINRTTAIVIANGIFAAVHFDWFFFPYFVNGCLYAWSYEKTKDLKVPMLAHILYNLFVFLATSYLVN' A
#
# COMPACT_ATOMS: atom_id res chain seq x y z
N MET A 1 -19.30 -24.97 6.98
CA MET A 1 -19.55 -23.62 6.39
C MET A 1 -19.76 -23.83 4.90
N PRO A 2 -20.73 -23.15 4.24
CA PRO A 2 -21.05 -23.48 2.86
C PRO A 2 -19.93 -22.99 1.94
N LEU A 3 -19.47 -23.90 1.09
CA LEU A 3 -18.31 -23.82 0.17
C LEU A 3 -18.39 -22.67 -0.86
N GLY A 4 -19.51 -21.95 -0.94
CA GLY A 4 -19.74 -20.86 -1.89
C GLY A 4 -19.44 -19.44 -1.38
N LEU A 5 -19.30 -19.23 -0.06
CA LEU A 5 -19.00 -17.92 0.52
C LEU A 5 -17.50 -17.57 0.45
N GLU A 6 -16.62 -18.57 0.35
CA GLU A 6 -15.17 -18.40 0.20
C GLU A 6 -14.80 -17.82 -1.17
N ILE A 7 -15.50 -18.21 -2.24
CA ILE A 7 -15.23 -17.78 -3.62
C ILE A 7 -15.74 -16.34 -3.86
N LEU A 8 -16.85 -15.94 -3.22
CA LEU A 8 -17.36 -14.56 -3.26
C LEU A 8 -16.48 -13.59 -2.45
N TRP A 9 -15.84 -14.05 -1.38
CA TRP A 9 -14.81 -13.28 -0.65
C TRP A 9 -13.46 -13.24 -1.40
N GLU A 10 -13.09 -14.30 -2.12
CA GLU A 10 -11.93 -14.30 -3.04
C GLU A 10 -12.10 -13.34 -4.23
N GLN A 11 -13.34 -13.02 -4.62
CA GLN A 11 -13.70 -12.20 -5.78
C GLN A 11 -14.27 -10.81 -5.47
N ILE A 12 -14.41 -10.37 -4.21
CA ILE A 12 -14.47 -8.92 -3.94
C ILE A 12 -13.10 -8.38 -4.36
N ASN A 13 -13.04 -7.97 -5.63
CA ASN A 13 -11.88 -7.61 -6.42
C ASN A 13 -10.66 -7.35 -5.55
N ARG A 14 -9.67 -8.23 -5.59
CA ARG A 14 -8.44 -8.12 -4.80
C ARG A 14 -7.84 -6.71 -4.84
N THR A 15 -7.96 -6.05 -6.00
CA THR A 15 -7.69 -4.63 -6.22
C THR A 15 -8.58 -3.69 -5.41
N THR A 16 -9.90 -3.90 -5.37
CA THR A 16 -10.85 -3.20 -4.50
C THR A 16 -10.53 -3.40 -3.02
N ALA A 17 -10.14 -4.60 -2.59
CA ALA A 17 -9.70 -4.83 -1.21
C ALA A 17 -8.42 -4.03 -0.87
N ILE A 18 -7.44 -4.02 -1.79
CA ILE A 18 -6.23 -3.20 -1.69
C ILE A 18 -6.58 -1.70 -1.63
N VAL A 19 -7.49 -1.24 -2.49
CA VAL A 19 -7.91 0.17 -2.55
C VAL A 19 -8.65 0.58 -1.27
N ILE A 20 -9.59 -0.23 -0.78
CA ILE A 20 -10.33 0.09 0.45
C ILE A 20 -9.40 0.09 1.67
N ALA A 21 -8.56 -0.94 1.82
CA ALA A 21 -7.64 -1.03 2.95
C ALA A 21 -6.65 0.14 2.97
N ASN A 22 -6.07 0.49 1.82
CA ASN A 22 -5.15 1.63 1.73
C ASN A 22 -5.86 2.99 1.81
N GLY A 23 -7.12 3.07 1.39
CA GLY A 23 -7.96 4.25 1.57
C GLY A 23 -8.22 4.55 3.04
N ILE A 24 -8.55 3.52 3.82
CA ILE A 24 -8.68 3.63 5.28
C ILE A 24 -7.34 3.99 5.92
N PHE A 25 -6.25 3.32 5.52
CA PHE A 25 -4.90 3.61 6.02
C PHE A 25 -4.50 5.07 5.82
N ALA A 26 -4.73 5.62 4.62
CA ALA A 26 -4.47 7.02 4.32
C ALA A 26 -5.39 7.97 5.09
N ALA A 27 -6.66 7.61 5.30
CA ALA A 27 -7.60 8.43 6.07
C ALA A 27 -7.21 8.53 7.56
N VAL A 28 -6.66 7.45 8.13
CA VAL A 28 -6.20 7.40 9.53
C VAL A 28 -4.93 8.22 9.78
N HIS A 29 -4.22 8.66 8.73
CA HIS A 29 -3.09 9.57 8.88
C HIS A 29 -3.53 11.01 9.24
N PHE A 30 -4.78 11.39 8.98
CA PHE A 30 -5.37 12.69 9.35
C PHE A 30 -4.55 13.93 8.90
N ASP A 31 -3.81 13.83 7.79
CA ASP A 31 -2.99 14.92 7.26
C ASP A 31 -3.21 15.15 5.75
N TRP A 32 -2.64 16.23 5.23
CA TRP A 32 -2.81 16.66 3.83
C TRP A 32 -2.10 15.75 2.82
N PHE A 33 -1.18 14.89 3.26
CA PHE A 33 -0.45 13.92 2.44
C PHE A 33 -1.22 12.61 2.23
N PHE A 34 -2.55 12.64 2.31
CA PHE A 34 -3.45 11.52 2.01
C PHE A 34 -3.08 10.80 0.70
N PHE A 35 -2.86 11.57 -0.39
CA PHE A 35 -2.61 10.99 -1.71
C PHE A 35 -1.28 10.20 -1.78
N PRO A 36 -0.12 10.75 -1.33
CA PRO A 36 1.11 9.98 -1.19
C PRO A 36 0.95 8.70 -0.35
N TYR A 37 0.28 8.76 0.80
CA TYR A 37 0.09 7.58 1.65
C TYR A 37 -0.79 6.53 0.99
N PHE A 38 -1.86 6.95 0.33
CA PHE A 38 -2.76 6.05 -0.40
C PHE A 38 -2.04 5.33 -1.55
N VAL A 39 -1.28 6.08 -2.37
CA VAL A 39 -0.57 5.51 -3.52
C VAL A 39 0.55 4.57 -3.07
N ASN A 40 1.34 4.94 -2.06
CA ASN A 40 2.38 4.06 -1.53
C ASN A 40 1.81 2.79 -0.92
N GLY A 41 0.74 2.90 -0.11
CA GLY A 41 0.05 1.74 0.45
C GLY A 41 -0.45 0.79 -0.65
N CYS A 42 -1.05 1.34 -1.71
CA CYS A 42 -1.48 0.55 -2.87
C CYS A 42 -0.30 -0.15 -3.56
N LEU A 43 0.82 0.55 -3.76
CA LEU A 43 2.03 -0.01 -4.38
C LEU A 43 2.63 -1.14 -3.53
N TYR A 44 2.70 -0.98 -2.21
CA TYR A 44 3.20 -2.02 -1.31
C TYR A 44 2.29 -3.25 -1.32
N ALA A 45 0.98 -3.05 -1.19
CA ALA A 45 0.02 -4.15 -1.23
C ALA A 45 0.03 -4.88 -2.59
N TRP A 46 0.18 -4.16 -3.70
CA TRP A 46 0.27 -4.75 -5.04
C TRP A 46 1.59 -5.50 -5.28
N SER A 47 2.71 -4.95 -4.82
CA SER A 47 4.01 -5.63 -4.92
C SER A 47 4.04 -6.93 -4.12
N TYR A 48 3.44 -6.95 -2.92
CA TYR A 48 3.19 -8.19 -2.19
C TYR A 48 2.28 -9.13 -2.97
N GLU A 49 1.21 -8.62 -3.56
CA GLU A 49 0.26 -9.45 -4.31
C GLU A 49 0.93 -10.19 -5.46
N LYS A 50 1.83 -9.50 -6.18
CA LYS A 50 2.52 -10.01 -7.35
C LYS A 50 3.64 -10.98 -7.01
N THR A 51 4.36 -10.73 -5.91
CA THR A 51 5.55 -11.51 -5.54
C THR A 51 5.27 -12.56 -4.49
N LYS A 52 4.16 -12.42 -3.75
CA LYS A 52 3.81 -13.24 -2.57
C LYS A 52 4.90 -13.26 -1.49
N ASP A 53 5.82 -12.30 -1.52
CA ASP A 53 6.95 -12.18 -0.59
C ASP A 53 6.84 -10.84 0.15
N LEU A 54 6.84 -10.88 1.48
CA LEU A 54 6.80 -9.70 2.34
C LEU A 54 8.09 -8.88 2.28
N LYS A 55 9.20 -9.46 1.86
CA LYS A 55 10.48 -8.74 1.72
C LYS A 55 10.40 -7.67 0.62
N VAL A 56 9.64 -7.92 -0.43
CA VAL A 56 9.49 -7.01 -1.58
C VAL A 56 8.83 -5.68 -1.19
N PRO A 57 7.63 -5.64 -0.58
CA PRO A 57 7.04 -4.39 -0.12
C PRO A 57 7.88 -3.71 0.98
N MET A 58 8.55 -4.47 1.85
CA MET A 58 9.45 -3.90 2.86
C MET A 58 10.63 -3.17 2.22
N LEU A 59 11.28 -3.77 1.22
CA LEU A 59 12.36 -3.13 0.47
C LEU A 59 11.86 -1.90 -0.29
N ALA A 60 10.69 -2.00 -0.94
CA ALA A 60 10.08 -0.85 -1.62
C ALA A 60 9.80 0.31 -0.64
N HIS A 61 9.35 0.00 0.58
CA HIS A 61 9.12 0.99 1.62
C HIS A 61 10.42 1.64 2.11
N ILE A 62 11.46 0.85 2.38
CA ILE A 62 12.78 1.35 2.78
C ILE A 62 13.36 2.28 1.70
N LEU A 63 13.29 1.87 0.43
CA LEU A 63 13.76 2.66 -0.70
C LEU A 63 12.98 3.96 -0.87
N TYR A 64 11.66 3.93 -0.68
CA TYR A 64 10.83 5.12 -0.73
C TYR A 64 11.20 6.11 0.38
N ASN A 65 11.35 5.63 1.61
CA ASN A 65 11.75 6.48 2.75
C ASN A 65 13.15 7.07 2.53
N LEU A 66 14.09 6.29 1.98
CA LEU A 66 15.43 6.78 1.62
C LEU A 66 15.35 7.86 0.53
N PHE A 67 14.55 7.64 -0.50
CA PHE A 67 14.33 8.62 -1.57
C PHE A 67 13.76 9.93 -1.02
N VAL A 68 12.71 9.86 -0.19
CA VAL A 68 12.11 11.05 0.44
C VAL A 68 13.13 11.77 1.31
N PHE A 69 13.89 11.03 2.13
CA PHE A 69 14.94 11.61 2.97
C PHE A 69 15.99 12.36 2.13
N LEU A 70 16.50 11.74 1.06
CA LEU A 70 17.46 12.38 0.16
C LEU A 70 16.85 13.59 -0.54
N ALA A 71 15.66 13.45 -1.14
CA ALA A 71 15.00 14.53 -1.87
C ALA A 71 14.75 15.74 -0.96
N THR A 72 14.24 15.53 0.26
CA THR A 72 14.04 16.61 1.22
C THR A 72 15.38 17.19 1.69
N SER A 73 16.40 16.36 1.92
CA SER A 73 17.74 16.84 2.31
C SER A 73 18.40 17.70 1.23
N TYR A 74 18.21 17.37 -0.05
CA TYR A 74 18.72 18.18 -1.17
C TYR A 74 17.91 19.45 -1.42
N LEU A 75 16.60 19.45 -1.12
CA LEU A 75 15.74 20.62 -1.32
C LEU A 75 15.85 21.66 -0.19
N VAL A 76 16.30 21.24 0.99
CA VAL A 76 16.44 22.10 2.18
C VAL A 76 17.86 22.69 2.31
N ASN A 77 18.85 22.12 1.62
CA ASN A 77 20.20 22.70 1.47
C ASN A 77 20.29 23.58 0.22
#